data_AF-E6RE68-F1
#
_entry.id   AF-E6RE68-F1
#
_cell.length_a   1.000
_cell.length_b   1.000
_cell.length_c   1.000
_cell.angle_alpha   90.00
_cell.angle_beta   90.00
_cell.angle_gamma   90.00
#
_symmetry.space_group_name_H-M   'P 1'
#
loop_
_entity.id
_entity.type
_entity.pdbx_description
1 polymer ?
#
loop_
_entity_poly.entity_id
_entity_poly.type
_entity_poly.pdbx_seq_one_letter_code
_entity_poly.pdbx_strand_id
1 'polypeptide(L)'
;MPSQKFTEYLLNKYADDFKAATTHPFLEQAGKGVIGPKSLRAWLKQDYLYAYVGYIKFASSVLSHLHIPTPLSTPSPNTSKAISVLTFSLANVKRETDFFVSTAKAHGLDVFSPDANDGAEGGLLGEYNEITRAYVDFLHAVGGVGAVEEGLVLLWAMEIAYLTAWRNAKSLRPETLTSADPSSLSQTQQALLKFVDNWTSDEFVEFVTDCADIVDGAGIEIGSALAERCETVFKRTLWLEQRFWPSV
;
A
#
# COMPACT_ATOMS: atom_id res chain seq x y z
N MET A 1 24.98 19.32 12.80
CA MET A 1 23.73 18.69 13.25
C MET A 1 23.36 17.66 12.21
N PRO A 2 22.87 16.45 12.57
CA PRO A 2 22.37 15.53 11.56
C PRO A 2 21.28 16.23 10.76
N SER A 3 21.34 16.14 9.42
CA SER A 3 20.28 16.63 8.56
C SER A 3 18.99 15.90 8.90
N GLN A 4 17.87 16.61 8.97
CA GLN A 4 16.55 15.99 9.19
C GLN A 4 16.28 14.95 8.09
N LYS A 5 15.78 13.77 8.47
CA LYS A 5 15.34 12.73 7.54
C LYS A 5 14.14 13.23 6.73
N PHE A 6 14.13 12.94 5.42
CA PHE A 6 13.09 13.44 4.54
C PHE A 6 11.73 12.79 4.85
N THR A 7 11.74 11.51 5.20
CA THR A 7 10.55 10.78 5.63
C THR A 7 9.91 11.38 6.89
N GLU A 8 10.72 11.71 7.90
CA GLU A 8 10.28 12.38 9.13
C GLU A 8 9.73 13.79 8.84
N TYR A 9 10.39 14.54 7.95
CA TYR A 9 9.91 15.84 7.51
C TYR A 9 8.51 15.75 6.89
N LEU A 10 8.26 14.80 5.98
CA LEU A 10 6.96 14.60 5.34
C LEU A 10 5.87 14.25 6.36
N LEU A 11 6.14 13.27 7.24
CA LEU A 11 5.17 12.85 8.26
C LEU A 11 4.84 13.96 9.26
N ASN A 12 5.83 14.77 9.65
CA ASN A 12 5.60 15.89 10.56
C ASN A 12 4.80 17.01 9.89
N LYS A 13 5.13 17.34 8.63
CA LYS A 13 4.48 18.44 7.90
C LYS A 13 3.02 18.14 7.55
N TYR A 14 2.70 16.88 7.25
CA TYR A 14 1.38 16.45 6.80
C TYR A 14 0.71 15.48 7.78
N ALA A 15 0.99 15.63 9.08
CA ALA A 15 0.55 14.70 10.13
C ALA A 15 -0.98 14.50 10.16
N ASP A 16 -1.75 15.58 10.01
CA ASP A 16 -3.23 15.53 10.02
C ASP A 16 -3.77 14.78 8.80
N ASP A 17 -3.24 15.05 7.61
CA ASP A 17 -3.62 14.37 6.37
C ASP A 17 -3.24 12.88 6.40
N PHE A 18 -2.07 12.56 6.97
CA PHE A 18 -1.60 11.19 7.14
C PHE A 18 -2.48 10.43 8.14
N LYS A 19 -2.88 11.07 9.24
CA LYS A 19 -3.85 10.51 10.18
C LYS A 19 -5.19 10.24 9.49
N ALA A 20 -5.71 11.20 8.73
CA ALA A 20 -6.96 11.03 7.99
C ALA A 20 -6.90 9.86 6.99
N ALA A 21 -5.77 9.66 6.32
CA ALA A 21 -5.54 8.56 5.40
C ALA A 21 -5.54 7.17 6.08
N THR A 22 -5.24 7.11 7.38
CA THR A 22 -4.95 5.86 8.11
C THR A 22 -5.93 5.53 9.23
N THR A 23 -6.98 6.35 9.42
CA THR A 23 -8.03 6.13 10.44
C THR A 23 -9.45 6.18 9.86
N HIS A 24 -9.64 5.67 8.65
CA HIS A 24 -10.94 5.66 7.97
C HIS A 24 -11.97 4.77 8.71
N PRO A 25 -13.29 5.10 8.70
CA PRO A 25 -14.34 4.27 9.32
C PRO A 25 -14.35 2.81 8.89
N PHE A 26 -13.93 2.53 7.65
CA PHE A 26 -13.71 1.16 7.16
C PHE A 26 -12.72 0.39 8.04
N LEU A 27 -11.56 1.00 8.36
CA LEU A 27 -10.51 0.40 9.18
C LEU A 27 -10.97 0.21 10.62
N GLU A 28 -11.77 1.15 11.14
CA GLU A 28 -12.38 1.02 12.46
C GLU A 28 -13.33 -0.18 12.53
N GLN A 29 -14.24 -0.33 11.56
CA GLN A 29 -15.16 -1.48 11.51
C GLN A 29 -14.42 -2.80 11.26
N ALA A 30 -13.39 -2.79 10.40
CA ALA A 30 -12.54 -3.95 10.12
C ALA A 30 -11.78 -4.39 11.38
N GLY A 31 -11.18 -3.44 12.11
CA GLY A 31 -10.48 -3.69 13.36
C GLY A 31 -11.38 -4.26 14.45
N LYS A 32 -12.59 -3.71 14.59
CA LYS A 32 -13.62 -4.22 15.52
C LYS A 32 -14.24 -5.56 15.09
N GLY A 33 -13.97 -6.02 13.86
CA GLY A 33 -14.54 -7.25 13.31
C GLY A 33 -16.05 -7.18 13.05
N VAL A 34 -16.57 -5.98 12.80
CA VAL A 34 -18.00 -5.71 12.55
C VAL A 34 -18.31 -5.30 11.11
N ILE A 35 -17.28 -5.16 10.27
CA ILE A 35 -17.47 -4.82 8.86
C ILE A 35 -18.24 -5.92 8.11
N GLY A 36 -19.20 -5.50 7.28
CA GLY A 36 -20.02 -6.42 6.49
C GLY A 36 -19.24 -7.07 5.33
N PRO A 37 -19.63 -8.29 4.91
CA PRO A 37 -18.94 -9.02 3.83
C PRO A 37 -18.97 -8.30 2.48
N LYS A 38 -20.02 -7.51 2.20
CA LYS A 38 -20.13 -6.74 0.95
C LYS A 38 -19.08 -5.63 0.88
N SER A 39 -18.92 -4.84 1.94
CA SER A 39 -17.93 -3.76 1.99
C SER A 39 -16.50 -4.30 1.96
N LEU A 40 -16.25 -5.40 2.68
CA LEU A 40 -14.94 -6.06 2.64
C LEU A 40 -14.63 -6.57 1.23
N ARG A 41 -15.58 -7.24 0.56
CA ARG A 41 -15.42 -7.71 -0.83
C ARG A 41 -15.19 -6.57 -1.82
N ALA A 42 -15.92 -5.46 -1.68
CA ALA A 42 -15.77 -4.29 -2.54
C ALA A 42 -14.36 -3.70 -2.44
N TRP A 43 -13.84 -3.54 -1.22
CA TRP A 43 -12.44 -3.15 -1.02
C TRP A 43 -11.48 -4.20 -1.57
N LEU A 44 -11.70 -5.49 -1.30
CA LEU A 44 -10.80 -6.56 -1.74
C LEU A 44 -10.60 -6.52 -3.28
N LYS A 45 -11.69 -6.34 -4.04
CA LYS A 45 -11.61 -6.26 -5.50
C LYS A 45 -10.70 -5.11 -5.96
N GLN A 46 -10.87 -3.94 -5.36
CA GLN A 46 -10.17 -2.73 -5.78
C GLN A 46 -8.71 -2.73 -5.35
N ASP A 47 -8.42 -3.25 -4.16
CA ASP A 47 -7.07 -3.46 -3.63
C ASP A 47 -6.27 -4.45 -4.49
N TYR A 48 -6.90 -5.54 -4.94
CA TYR A 48 -6.27 -6.46 -5.90
C TYR A 48 -5.93 -5.77 -7.22
N LEU A 49 -6.85 -4.99 -7.80
CA LEU A 49 -6.61 -4.30 -9.07
C LEU A 49 -5.47 -3.27 -8.95
N TYR A 50 -5.43 -2.53 -7.84
CA TYR A 50 -4.35 -1.62 -7.49
C TYR A 50 -3.00 -2.36 -7.40
N ALA A 51 -2.92 -3.43 -6.62
CA ALA A 51 -1.70 -4.18 -6.37
C ALA A 51 -1.22 -4.97 -7.60
N TYR A 52 -2.10 -5.77 -8.21
CA TYR A 52 -1.71 -6.65 -9.30
C TYR A 52 -1.45 -5.89 -10.61
N VAL A 53 -2.25 -4.86 -10.92
CA VAL A 53 -2.12 -4.15 -12.21
C VAL A 53 -1.23 -2.91 -12.10
N GLY A 54 -1.47 -2.08 -11.08
CA GLY A 54 -0.77 -0.80 -10.91
C GLY A 54 0.65 -0.99 -10.36
N TYR A 55 0.74 -1.63 -9.20
CA TYR A 55 1.98 -1.68 -8.43
C TYR A 55 3.12 -2.38 -9.19
N ILE A 56 2.84 -3.53 -9.83
CA ILE A 56 3.87 -4.30 -10.57
C ILE A 56 4.52 -3.45 -11.66
N LYS A 57 3.72 -2.73 -12.46
CA LYS A 57 4.22 -1.87 -13.53
C LYS A 57 4.99 -0.68 -12.99
N PHE A 58 4.47 -0.04 -11.95
CA PHE A 58 5.14 1.06 -11.27
C PHE A 58 6.52 0.67 -10.73
N ALA A 59 6.60 -0.36 -9.87
CA ALA A 59 7.84 -0.77 -9.25
C ALA A 59 8.86 -1.26 -10.29
N SER A 60 8.41 -1.96 -11.33
CA SER A 60 9.27 -2.36 -12.46
C SER A 60 9.84 -1.15 -13.21
N SER A 61 9.03 -0.11 -13.41
CA SER A 61 9.46 1.11 -14.09
C SER A 61 10.50 1.88 -13.27
N VAL A 62 10.26 2.06 -11.96
CA VAL A 62 11.24 2.69 -11.04
C VAL A 62 12.55 1.90 -11.03
N LEU A 63 12.48 0.57 -10.94
CA LEU A 63 13.65 -0.31 -11.00
C LEU A 63 14.44 -0.13 -12.30
N SER A 64 13.74 -0.02 -13.44
CA SER A 64 14.38 0.18 -14.75
C SER A 64 15.09 1.54 -14.89
N HIS A 65 14.69 2.54 -14.12
CA HIS A 65 15.28 3.87 -14.10
C HIS A 65 16.44 4.01 -13.11
N LEU A 66 16.68 3.02 -12.25
CA LEU A 66 17.86 3.04 -11.38
C LEU A 66 19.14 2.99 -12.22
N HIS A 67 20.06 3.91 -11.93
CA HIS A 67 21.37 3.89 -12.54
C HIS A 67 22.18 2.71 -11.98
N ILE A 68 22.29 1.64 -12.76
CA ILE A 68 23.14 0.49 -12.44
C ILE A 68 24.53 0.79 -13.01
N PRO A 69 25.54 1.04 -12.17
CA PRO A 69 26.88 1.33 -12.68
C PRO A 69 27.48 0.14 -13.43
N THR A 70 28.38 0.46 -14.36
CA THR A 70 29.12 -0.55 -15.14
C THR A 70 30.03 -1.39 -14.24
N PRO A 71 30.51 -2.58 -14.67
CA PRO A 71 31.34 -3.47 -13.85
C PRO A 71 32.61 -2.85 -13.24
N LEU A 72 33.03 -1.68 -13.72
CA LEU A 72 34.17 -0.90 -13.23
C LEU A 72 33.80 0.01 -12.04
N SER A 73 32.53 0.08 -11.64
CA SER A 73 32.05 0.94 -10.56
C SER A 73 31.01 0.22 -9.71
N THR A 74 31.21 0.22 -8.40
CA THR A 74 30.26 -0.38 -7.45
C THR A 74 29.07 0.56 -7.26
N PRO A 75 27.81 0.06 -7.23
CA PRO A 75 26.66 0.88 -6.85
C PRO A 75 26.84 1.47 -5.47
N SER A 76 26.30 2.68 -5.27
CA SER A 76 26.23 3.24 -3.92
C SER A 76 25.46 2.28 -3.00
N PRO A 77 25.73 2.27 -1.68
CA PRO A 77 24.97 1.46 -0.74
C PRO A 77 23.45 1.67 -0.86
N ASN A 78 23.02 2.91 -1.09
CA ASN A 78 21.60 3.23 -1.27
C ASN A 78 21.03 2.64 -2.56
N THR A 79 21.77 2.73 -3.67
CA THR A 79 21.35 2.14 -4.96
C THR A 79 21.22 0.63 -4.84
N SER A 80 22.19 -0.05 -4.21
CA SER A 80 22.11 -1.50 -3.96
C SER A 80 20.89 -1.85 -3.12
N LYS A 81 20.62 -1.09 -2.04
CA LYS A 81 19.43 -1.31 -1.19
C LYS A 81 18.14 -1.06 -1.98
N ALA A 82 18.06 -0.02 -2.79
CA ALA A 82 16.89 0.27 -3.64
C ALA A 82 16.61 -0.86 -4.64
N ILE A 83 17.64 -1.45 -5.26
CA ILE A 83 17.48 -2.64 -6.12
C ILE A 83 16.88 -3.80 -5.34
N SER A 84 17.41 -4.08 -4.14
CA SER A 84 16.89 -5.16 -3.28
C SER A 84 15.44 -4.92 -2.86
N VAL A 85 15.10 -3.70 -2.43
CA VAL A 85 13.74 -3.33 -2.00
C VAL A 85 12.74 -3.45 -3.15
N LEU A 86 13.06 -2.93 -4.34
CA LEU A 86 12.17 -3.01 -5.50
C LEU A 86 12.02 -4.44 -6.03
N THR A 87 13.08 -5.25 -5.97
CA THR A 87 13.01 -6.67 -6.36
C THR A 87 12.15 -7.44 -5.37
N PHE A 88 12.35 -7.20 -4.07
CA PHE A 88 11.54 -7.79 -3.02
C PHE A 88 10.07 -7.40 -3.16
N SER A 89 9.75 -6.12 -3.40
CA SER A 89 8.37 -5.66 -3.51
C SER A 89 7.63 -6.31 -4.68
N LEU A 90 8.28 -6.49 -5.83
CA LEU A 90 7.73 -7.22 -6.99
C LEU A 90 7.47 -8.70 -6.68
N ALA A 91 8.38 -9.38 -5.99
CA ALA A 91 8.17 -10.75 -5.56
C ALA A 91 7.05 -10.84 -4.50
N ASN A 92 7.02 -9.87 -3.59
CA ASN A 92 6.08 -9.82 -2.48
C ASN A 92 4.65 -9.59 -2.96
N VAL A 93 4.41 -8.59 -3.83
CA VAL A 93 3.06 -8.30 -4.34
C VAL A 93 2.46 -9.50 -5.08
N LYS A 94 3.28 -10.34 -5.73
CA LYS A 94 2.80 -11.59 -6.34
C LYS A 94 2.36 -12.61 -5.28
N ARG A 95 3.15 -12.81 -4.22
CA ARG A 95 2.77 -13.68 -3.10
C ARG A 95 1.51 -13.16 -2.42
N GLU A 96 1.43 -11.86 -2.18
CA GLU A 96 0.30 -11.22 -1.50
C GLU A 96 -0.97 -11.35 -2.31
N THR A 97 -0.95 -11.06 -3.61
CA THR A 97 -2.14 -11.19 -4.47
C THR A 97 -2.65 -12.63 -4.56
N ASP A 98 -1.77 -13.64 -4.50
CA ASP A 98 -2.17 -15.06 -4.41
C ASP A 98 -2.78 -15.41 -3.05
N PHE A 99 -2.14 -14.99 -1.96
CA PHE A 99 -2.64 -15.13 -0.58
C PHE A 99 -4.02 -14.48 -0.43
N PHE A 100 -4.18 -13.31 -1.03
CA PHE A 100 -5.39 -12.52 -1.00
C PHE A 100 -6.57 -13.24 -1.65
N VAL A 101 -6.39 -13.66 -2.91
CA VAL A 101 -7.45 -14.34 -3.68
C VAL A 101 -7.79 -15.69 -3.03
N SER A 102 -6.79 -16.45 -2.58
CA SER A 102 -7.03 -17.74 -1.93
C SER A 102 -7.76 -17.59 -0.58
N THR A 103 -7.38 -16.60 0.23
CA THR A 103 -8.03 -16.31 1.51
C THR A 103 -9.46 -15.81 1.30
N ALA A 104 -9.68 -14.90 0.36
CA ALA A 104 -11.00 -14.39 0.03
C ALA A 104 -11.94 -15.53 -0.40
N LYS A 105 -11.48 -16.40 -1.31
CA LYS A 105 -12.25 -17.56 -1.76
C LYS A 105 -12.56 -18.55 -0.64
N ALA A 106 -11.59 -18.85 0.22
CA ALA A 106 -11.77 -19.79 1.34
C ALA A 106 -12.81 -19.32 2.38
N HIS A 107 -13.10 -18.02 2.42
CA HIS A 107 -14.00 -17.40 3.39
C HIS A 107 -15.26 -16.78 2.76
N GLY A 108 -15.66 -17.24 1.57
CA GLY A 108 -16.90 -16.78 0.93
C GLY A 108 -16.88 -15.31 0.49
N LEU A 109 -15.69 -14.73 0.32
CA LEU A 109 -15.44 -13.36 -0.12
C LEU A 109 -14.88 -13.32 -1.55
N ASP A 110 -15.16 -14.34 -2.37
CA ASP A 110 -14.69 -14.37 -3.76
C ASP A 110 -15.08 -13.06 -4.47
N VAL A 111 -14.10 -12.44 -5.14
CA VAL A 111 -14.20 -11.12 -5.78
C VAL A 111 -14.23 -11.22 -7.31
N PHE A 112 -13.87 -12.37 -7.88
CA PHE A 112 -13.75 -12.59 -9.33
C PHE A 112 -14.66 -13.71 -9.85
N SER A 113 -15.66 -14.13 -9.06
CA SER A 113 -16.70 -15.05 -9.53
C SER A 113 -17.79 -14.31 -10.33
N PRO A 114 -18.52 -14.99 -11.23
CA PRO A 114 -19.67 -14.42 -11.91
C PRO A 114 -20.71 -13.83 -10.95
N ASP A 115 -20.91 -14.48 -9.80
CA ASP A 115 -21.85 -14.06 -8.75
C ASP A 115 -21.33 -12.85 -7.94
N ALA A 116 -20.02 -12.69 -7.84
CA ALA A 116 -19.37 -11.59 -7.10
C ALA A 116 -19.31 -10.29 -7.90
N ASN A 117 -19.54 -10.35 -9.21
CA ASN A 117 -19.50 -9.17 -10.07
C ASN A 117 -20.76 -8.30 -9.92
N ASP A 118 -21.70 -8.64 -9.01
CA ASP A 118 -22.92 -7.89 -8.66
C ASP A 118 -23.70 -7.32 -9.88
N GLY A 119 -23.59 -7.96 -11.06
CA GLY A 119 -24.19 -7.46 -12.30
C GLY A 119 -23.59 -6.15 -12.83
N ALA A 120 -22.41 -5.73 -12.36
CA ALA A 120 -21.68 -4.60 -12.90
C ALA A 120 -21.16 -4.94 -14.30
N GLU A 121 -21.95 -4.61 -15.33
CA GLU A 121 -21.40 -4.37 -16.66
C GLU A 121 -20.33 -3.30 -16.50
N GLY A 122 -19.06 -3.69 -16.61
CA GLY A 122 -17.94 -2.80 -16.40
C GLY A 122 -18.15 -1.54 -17.21
N GLY A 123 -18.32 -0.41 -16.53
CA GLY A 123 -18.58 0.87 -17.17
C GLY A 123 -17.39 1.31 -18.02
N LEU A 124 -17.29 2.60 -18.33
CA LEU A 124 -16.16 3.11 -19.13
C LEU A 124 -14.78 2.84 -18.50
N LEU A 125 -14.74 2.55 -17.19
CA LEU A 125 -13.53 2.20 -16.45
C LEU A 125 -13.34 0.69 -16.25
N GLY A 126 -14.20 -0.16 -16.83
CA GLY A 126 -14.17 -1.60 -16.61
C GLY A 126 -14.44 -1.97 -15.15
N GLU A 127 -13.53 -2.72 -14.55
CA GLU A 127 -13.65 -3.22 -13.16
C GLU A 127 -13.18 -2.22 -12.08
N TYR A 128 -12.55 -1.12 -12.50
CA TYR A 128 -12.06 -0.11 -11.58
C TYR A 128 -13.17 0.82 -11.12
N ASN A 129 -13.16 1.18 -9.83
CA ASN A 129 -13.80 2.41 -9.40
C ASN A 129 -12.92 3.63 -9.79
N GLU A 130 -13.49 4.82 -9.70
CA GLU A 130 -12.82 6.07 -10.10
C GLU A 130 -11.51 6.32 -9.32
N ILE A 131 -11.50 6.04 -8.02
CA ILE A 131 -10.34 6.28 -7.15
C ILE A 131 -9.22 5.30 -7.46
N THR A 132 -9.52 4.01 -7.58
CA THR A 132 -8.55 2.97 -7.92
C THR A 132 -7.99 3.19 -9.31
N ARG A 133 -8.81 3.60 -10.29
CA ARG A 133 -8.31 4.02 -11.62
C ARG A 133 -7.33 5.18 -11.50
N ALA A 134 -7.71 6.23 -10.79
CA ALA A 134 -6.86 7.41 -10.60
C ALA A 134 -5.54 7.07 -9.87
N TYR A 135 -5.56 6.11 -8.95
CA TYR A 135 -4.38 5.63 -8.26
C TYR A 135 -3.46 4.86 -9.20
N VAL A 136 -4.01 3.93 -9.99
CA VAL A 136 -3.26 3.16 -11.00
C VAL A 136 -2.65 4.09 -12.06
N ASP A 137 -3.37 5.12 -12.50
CA ASP A 137 -2.81 6.13 -13.42
C ASP A 137 -1.67 6.92 -12.79
N PHE A 138 -1.81 7.30 -11.52
CA PHE A 138 -0.78 8.01 -10.78
C PHE A 138 0.48 7.16 -10.60
N LEU A 139 0.33 5.89 -10.22
CA LEU A 139 1.40 4.90 -10.13
C LEU A 139 2.20 4.82 -11.44
N HIS A 140 1.50 4.62 -12.56
CA HIS A 140 2.16 4.50 -13.86
C HIS A 140 2.80 5.80 -14.31
N ALA A 141 2.19 6.96 -14.04
CA ALA A 141 2.76 8.25 -14.39
C ALA A 141 4.06 8.52 -13.61
N VAL A 142 4.06 8.34 -12.29
CA VAL A 142 5.26 8.54 -11.46
C VAL A 142 6.34 7.54 -11.84
N GLY A 143 6.00 6.25 -12.00
CA GLY A 143 6.99 5.24 -12.40
C GLY A 143 7.56 5.47 -13.80
N GLY A 144 6.73 5.92 -14.75
CA GLY A 144 7.09 6.03 -16.16
C GLY A 144 7.82 7.32 -16.55
N VAL A 145 7.48 8.45 -15.94
CA VAL A 145 8.06 9.76 -16.32
C VAL A 145 8.61 10.56 -15.12
N GLY A 146 8.41 10.11 -13.89
CA GLY A 146 8.94 10.76 -12.70
C GLY A 146 10.43 10.47 -12.48
N ALA A 147 11.06 11.27 -11.61
CA ALA A 147 12.40 10.95 -11.12
C ALA A 147 12.37 9.68 -10.25
N VAL A 148 13.52 9.02 -10.10
CA VAL A 148 13.63 7.82 -9.26
C VAL A 148 13.18 8.13 -7.83
N GLU A 149 13.60 9.27 -7.28
CA GLU A 149 13.30 9.69 -5.92
C GLU A 149 11.80 9.92 -5.70
N GLU A 150 11.09 10.43 -6.71
CA GLU A 150 9.63 10.54 -6.71
C GLU A 150 8.99 9.14 -6.63
N GLY A 151 9.56 8.17 -7.36
CA GLY A 151 9.17 6.76 -7.25
C GLY A 151 9.46 6.13 -5.89
N LEU A 152 10.63 6.38 -5.29
CA LEU A 152 10.95 5.83 -3.96
C LEU A 152 10.03 6.41 -2.88
N VAL A 153 9.73 7.71 -2.97
CA VAL A 153 8.77 8.38 -2.07
C VAL A 153 7.37 7.83 -2.26
N LEU A 154 6.91 7.59 -3.50
CA LEU A 154 5.62 6.96 -3.75
C LEU A 154 5.56 5.56 -3.12
N LEU A 155 6.57 4.72 -3.38
CA LEU A 155 6.69 3.38 -2.79
C LEU A 155 6.56 3.46 -1.26
N TRP A 156 7.46 4.18 -0.61
CA TRP A 156 7.44 4.31 0.85
C TRP A 156 6.12 4.86 1.39
N ALA A 157 5.54 5.90 0.76
CA ALA A 157 4.30 6.53 1.22
C ALA A 157 3.11 5.56 1.21
N MET A 158 3.02 4.71 0.19
CA MET A 158 2.00 3.66 0.09
C MET A 158 2.18 2.65 1.23
N GLU A 159 3.38 2.13 1.41
CA GLU A 159 3.64 1.08 2.41
C GLU A 159 3.47 1.59 3.85
N ILE A 160 3.94 2.80 4.16
CA ILE A 160 3.81 3.36 5.51
C ILE A 160 2.37 3.72 5.84
N ALA A 161 1.58 4.21 4.87
CA ALA A 161 0.16 4.45 5.03
C ALA A 161 -0.58 3.13 5.32
N TYR A 162 -0.30 2.09 4.53
CA TYR A 162 -0.96 0.80 4.66
C TYR A 162 -0.61 0.10 5.98
N LEU A 163 0.67 0.07 6.35
CA LEU A 163 1.12 -0.46 7.65
C LEU A 163 0.45 0.28 8.82
N THR A 164 0.38 1.61 8.75
CA THR A 164 -0.21 2.43 9.81
C THR A 164 -1.72 2.19 9.91
N ALA A 165 -2.42 2.12 8.77
CA ALA A 165 -3.84 1.82 8.69
C ALA A 165 -4.18 0.47 9.35
N TRP A 166 -3.45 -0.58 8.99
CA TRP A 166 -3.69 -1.92 9.54
C TRP A 166 -3.24 -2.06 10.99
N ARG A 167 -2.18 -1.36 11.43
CA ARG A 167 -1.83 -1.26 12.86
C ARG A 167 -2.94 -0.58 13.66
N ASN A 168 -3.54 0.48 13.12
CA ASN A 168 -4.68 1.13 13.76
C ASN A 168 -5.86 0.14 13.88
N ALA A 169 -6.25 -0.51 12.79
CA ALA A 169 -7.30 -1.53 12.81
C ALA A 169 -7.00 -2.65 13.84
N LYS A 170 -5.76 -3.15 13.87
CA LYS A 170 -5.33 -4.16 14.85
C LYS A 170 -5.47 -3.68 16.30
N SER A 171 -5.19 -2.40 16.57
CA SER A 171 -5.31 -1.83 17.92
C SER A 171 -6.75 -1.72 18.43
N LEU A 172 -7.72 -1.70 17.51
CA LEU A 172 -9.15 -1.63 17.83
C LEU A 172 -9.80 -3.02 18.00
N ARG A 173 -9.01 -4.09 17.89
CA ARG A 173 -9.46 -5.48 17.99
C ARG A 173 -9.91 -5.79 19.43
N PRO A 174 -11.20 -6.13 19.66
CA PRO A 174 -11.66 -6.45 21.00
C PRO A 174 -11.08 -7.79 21.47
N GLU A 175 -10.88 -7.94 22.79
CA GLU A 175 -10.39 -9.19 23.40
C GLU A 175 -11.27 -10.40 23.02
N THR A 176 -12.58 -10.17 22.90
CA THR A 176 -13.54 -11.19 22.47
C THR A 176 -13.24 -11.75 21.08
N LEU A 177 -12.67 -10.95 20.17
CA LEU A 177 -12.25 -11.42 18.84
C LEU A 177 -10.88 -12.09 18.88
N THR A 178 -9.97 -11.59 19.71
CA THR A 178 -8.60 -12.11 19.84
C THR A 178 -8.57 -13.50 20.49
N SER A 179 -9.42 -13.74 21.48
CA SER A 179 -9.48 -15.00 22.23
C SER A 179 -10.58 -15.97 21.77
N ALA A 180 -11.33 -15.61 20.72
CA ALA A 180 -12.38 -16.46 20.18
C ALA A 180 -11.79 -17.76 19.59
N ASP A 181 -12.53 -18.86 19.78
CA ASP A 181 -12.31 -20.06 18.99
C ASP A 181 -12.61 -19.74 17.51
N PRO A 182 -11.70 -20.06 16.56
CA PRO A 182 -11.94 -19.82 15.13
C PRO A 182 -13.28 -20.34 14.62
N SER A 183 -13.81 -21.43 15.18
CA SER A 183 -15.11 -22.00 14.81
C SER A 183 -16.31 -21.15 15.21
N SER A 184 -16.14 -20.24 16.19
CA SER A 184 -17.17 -19.30 16.65
C SER A 184 -17.21 -18.00 15.83
N LEU A 185 -16.20 -17.76 15.00
CA LEU A 185 -16.07 -16.55 14.19
C LEU A 185 -16.79 -16.69 12.85
N SER A 186 -17.42 -15.61 12.40
CA SER A 186 -17.89 -15.53 11.01
C SER A 186 -16.73 -15.67 10.02
N GLN A 187 -17.02 -16.14 8.80
CA GLN A 187 -16.01 -16.25 7.74
C GLN A 187 -15.31 -14.89 7.47
N THR A 188 -16.07 -13.79 7.50
CA THR A 188 -15.53 -12.43 7.35
C THR A 188 -14.52 -12.09 8.45
N GLN A 189 -14.83 -12.39 9.71
CA GLN A 189 -13.91 -12.18 10.83
C GLN A 189 -12.64 -13.04 10.69
N GLN A 190 -12.78 -14.31 10.31
CA GLN A 190 -11.64 -15.19 10.10
C GLN A 190 -10.71 -14.69 8.98
N ALA A 191 -11.27 -14.17 7.88
CA ALA A 191 -10.49 -13.56 6.80
C ALA A 191 -9.77 -12.27 7.27
N LEU A 192 -10.49 -11.39 7.97
CA LEU A 192 -9.94 -10.14 8.50
C LEU A 192 -8.75 -10.36 9.42
N LEU A 193 -8.81 -11.35 10.31
CA LEU A 193 -7.68 -11.67 11.19
C LEU A 193 -6.43 -12.01 10.37
N LYS A 194 -6.56 -12.85 9.35
CA LYS A 194 -5.45 -13.22 8.45
C LYS A 194 -4.89 -12.01 7.69
N PHE A 195 -5.76 -11.15 7.17
CA PHE A 195 -5.38 -9.95 6.43
C PHE A 195 -4.63 -8.95 7.33
N VAL A 196 -5.19 -8.62 8.49
CA VAL A 196 -4.55 -7.72 9.45
C VAL A 196 -3.21 -8.27 9.92
N ASP A 197 -3.12 -9.57 10.19
CA ASP A 197 -1.87 -10.17 10.66
C ASP A 197 -0.79 -10.19 9.57
N ASN A 198 -1.17 -10.36 8.28
CA ASN A 198 -0.25 -10.26 7.15
C ASN A 198 0.40 -8.87 7.04
N TRP A 199 -0.42 -7.82 6.97
CA TRP A 199 0.06 -6.43 6.80
C TRP A 199 0.48 -5.74 8.11
N THR A 200 0.58 -6.51 9.19
CA THR A 200 1.21 -6.05 10.45
C THR A 200 2.30 -7.01 10.92
N SER A 201 2.75 -7.91 10.06
CA SER A 201 3.83 -8.87 10.32
C SER A 201 5.18 -8.16 10.41
N ASP A 202 6.13 -8.78 11.11
CA ASP A 202 7.48 -8.22 11.26
C ASP A 202 8.20 -8.09 9.90
N GLU A 203 7.98 -9.03 8.96
CA GLU A 203 8.51 -8.95 7.58
C GLU A 203 8.01 -7.68 6.86
N PHE A 204 6.72 -7.36 7.00
CA PHE A 204 6.16 -6.16 6.39
C PHE A 204 6.69 -4.88 7.06
N VAL A 205 6.89 -4.90 8.38
CA VAL A 205 7.49 -3.76 9.12
C VAL A 205 8.93 -3.51 8.69
N GLU A 206 9.72 -4.57 8.52
CA GLU A 206 11.11 -4.49 8.02
C GLU A 206 11.12 -3.91 6.61
N PHE A 207 10.25 -4.41 5.72
CA PHE A 207 10.12 -3.90 4.36
C PHE A 207 9.78 -2.40 4.32
N VAL A 208 8.82 -1.94 5.12
CA VAL A 208 8.45 -0.50 5.18
C VAL A 208 9.62 0.34 5.73
N THR A 209 10.39 -0.21 6.67
CA THR A 209 11.59 0.43 7.22
C THR A 209 12.67 0.57 6.14
N ASP A 210 12.87 -0.48 5.34
CA ASP A 210 13.81 -0.45 4.22
C ASP A 210 13.38 0.55 3.12
N CYS A 211 12.08 0.67 2.86
CA CYS A 211 11.53 1.71 1.99
C CYS A 211 11.83 3.13 2.52
N ALA A 212 11.75 3.35 3.85
CA ALA A 212 12.08 4.63 4.45
C ALA A 212 13.57 4.95 4.32
N ASP A 213 14.43 3.96 4.57
CA ASP A 213 15.88 4.11 4.47
C ASP A 213 16.34 4.50 3.06
N ILE A 214 15.75 3.91 2.02
CA ILE A 214 16.13 4.25 0.63
C ILE A 214 15.69 5.66 0.22
N VAL A 215 14.60 6.18 0.81
CA VAL A 215 14.17 7.58 0.63
C VAL A 215 15.12 8.52 1.38
N ASP A 216 15.43 8.23 2.64
CA ASP A 216 16.34 9.05 3.43
C ASP A 216 17.79 9.03 2.89
N GLY A 217 18.18 7.93 2.24
CA GLY A 217 19.47 7.78 1.56
C GLY A 217 19.52 8.30 0.13
N ALA A 218 18.41 8.81 -0.43
CA ALA A 218 18.34 9.29 -1.81
C ALA A 218 18.95 10.68 -2.04
N GLY A 219 19.37 11.38 -0.96
CA GLY A 219 19.96 12.72 -1.09
C GLY A 219 18.93 13.81 -1.42
N ILE A 220 17.68 13.64 -1.02
CA ILE A 220 16.62 14.64 -1.21
C ILE A 220 16.84 15.79 -0.22
N GLU A 221 17.26 16.95 -0.72
CA GLU A 221 17.48 18.15 0.09
C GLU A 221 16.18 18.94 0.26
N ILE A 222 15.73 19.13 1.51
CA ILE A 222 14.52 19.91 1.84
C ILE A 222 14.65 21.34 1.29
N GLY A 223 13.61 21.80 0.58
CA GLY A 223 13.59 23.11 -0.08
C GLY A 223 14.19 23.13 -1.50
N SER A 224 14.74 22.00 -1.98
CA SER A 224 15.11 21.85 -3.38
C SER A 224 13.88 21.62 -4.27
N ALA A 225 14.02 21.89 -5.58
CA ALA A 225 12.98 21.59 -6.56
C ALA A 225 12.62 20.09 -6.61
N LEU A 226 13.58 19.19 -6.34
CA LEU A 226 13.34 17.76 -6.25
C LEU A 226 12.47 17.42 -5.03
N ALA A 227 12.78 18.00 -3.87
CA ALA A 227 11.97 17.82 -2.67
C ALA A 227 10.53 18.31 -2.87
N GLU A 228 10.31 19.45 -3.53
CA GLU A 228 8.95 19.94 -3.83
C GLU A 228 8.15 18.98 -4.72
N ARG A 229 8.80 18.34 -5.71
CA ARG A 229 8.16 17.30 -6.53
C ARG A 229 7.83 16.06 -5.71
N CYS A 230 8.77 15.58 -4.89
CA CYS A 230 8.55 14.46 -3.97
C CYS A 230 7.43 14.74 -2.96
N GLU A 231 7.35 15.95 -2.42
CA GLU A 231 6.24 16.41 -1.57
C GLU A 231 4.91 16.38 -2.33
N THR A 232 4.91 16.73 -3.62
CA THR A 232 3.70 16.68 -4.46
C THR A 232 3.22 15.26 -4.66
N VAL A 233 4.15 14.32 -4.88
CA VAL A 233 3.85 12.88 -4.91
C VAL A 233 3.24 12.44 -3.59
N PHE A 234 3.90 12.74 -2.46
CA PHE A 234 3.41 12.37 -1.13
C PHE A 234 1.99 12.89 -0.85
N LYS A 235 1.73 14.18 -1.12
CA LYS A 235 0.38 14.77 -0.99
C LYS A 235 -0.66 14.05 -1.85
N ARG A 236 -0.30 13.70 -3.09
CA ARG A 236 -1.21 12.98 -3.99
C ARG A 236 -1.50 11.57 -3.49
N THR A 237 -0.50 10.88 -2.93
CA THR A 237 -0.68 9.59 -2.26
C THR A 237 -1.67 9.72 -1.10
N LEU A 238 -1.48 10.67 -0.18
CA LEU A 238 -2.41 10.85 0.95
C LEU A 238 -3.84 11.15 0.50
N TRP A 239 -4.00 11.98 -0.54
CA TRP A 239 -5.32 12.28 -1.08
C TRP A 239 -6.03 11.04 -1.62
N LEU A 240 -5.28 10.14 -2.27
CA LEU A 240 -5.80 8.88 -2.80
C LEU A 240 -6.11 7.90 -1.67
N GLU A 241 -5.20 7.72 -0.70
CA GLU A 241 -5.38 6.84 0.47
C GLU A 241 -6.63 7.21 1.29
N GLN A 242 -6.88 8.51 1.52
CA GLN A 242 -8.10 8.98 2.19
C GLN A 242 -9.41 8.58 1.49
N ARG A 243 -9.36 8.29 0.18
CA ARG A 243 -10.53 8.00 -0.67
C ARG A 243 -10.59 6.54 -1.14
N PHE A 244 -9.54 5.78 -0.89
CA PHE A 244 -9.41 4.42 -1.37
C PHE A 244 -10.34 3.46 -0.61
N TRP A 245 -10.47 3.70 0.69
CA TRP A 245 -11.34 2.94 1.58
C TRP A 245 -12.82 3.17 1.23
N PRO A 246 -13.65 2.12 1.07
CA PRO A 246 -15.05 2.30 0.74
C PRO A 246 -15.83 2.85 1.93
N SER A 247 -16.94 3.53 1.63
CA SER A 247 -17.90 3.96 2.65
C SER A 247 -18.55 2.74 3.33
N VAL A 248 -18.73 2.83 4.64
CA VAL A 248 -19.25 1.76 5.53
C VAL A 248 -20.23 2.31 6.55
#